data_AF-A0A2G9SFG3-F1
#
_entry.id   AF-A0A2G9SFG3-F1
#
_cell.length_a   1.000
_cell.length_b   1.000
_cell.length_c   1.000
_cell.angle_alpha   90.00
_cell.angle_beta   90.00
_cell.angle_gamma   90.00
#
_symmetry.space_group_name_H-M   'P 1'
#
loop_
_entity.id
_entity.type
_entity.pdbx_description
1 polymer ?
#
loop_
_entity_poly.entity_id
_entity_poly.type
_entity_poly.pdbx_seq_one_letter_code
_entity_poly.pdbx_strand_id
1 'polypeptide(L)'
;MRDILNGRPVGVHFHQLFMKPNNEKIDYLLEVCSKSLKFEEATESQRRMVASFLKNLCLGIEDLQLVFMISSHELFMKLLTDDERKMLVEQIRQRTSHTNLCTKPVTSFYDIPASASVNVGQLEHQLILSVDPWRIRQILIELYGMTSDNQFWTVSSKWEVPTVYGGIILGIKDNLTRDLVYILLAKGLHCSAIKDFPHAKQLLTSCLELVTEFSPKLRQVMLNEMLLLDIYTHEAGGGVSVDRPPPELVSRVRGYLEMRIPDIPLRQVVAEECVAFLLNWRENEYLTLQAPASLVQNNPYVKLGQLLAATCKELSGPDSRRAAKDLWDVVVQICSVSNQHKRNNDGRISLIKNRESTMGIVYRSELLSFIKILREPLVLTILLSLFVKLHNLREDIVNDITAEHISIWPTSIPNFQSVDFDAVSVTVKELVKYSLKINSNNHSWLIIQADIYFATNQFSAALNYYLQAGAVSSDFFTKQVPPDVYTDQVIKRMIKCCNQLSCHTQVAILCQFLREVDYKTAFKALQEQNGHDAMDSYYEYIWDVTILEYLTYLHHKRGEVDKRQIAIKAIGQPELNASNPEEVLQLAAQRRKKTFLQAMAKLLGTSATTLNSIGNIG
;
A
#
# COMPACT_ATOMS: atom_id res chain seq x y z
N MET A 1 40.71 16.69 12.01
CA MET A 1 42.13 16.29 12.10
C MET A 1 42.73 16.45 13.48
N ARG A 2 42.73 17.63 14.11
CA ARG A 2 43.25 17.81 15.47
C ARG A 2 42.66 16.83 16.49
N ASP A 3 41.34 16.60 16.46
CA ASP A 3 40.67 15.65 17.35
C ASP A 3 41.09 14.20 17.08
N ILE A 4 41.17 13.81 15.80
CA ILE A 4 41.61 12.46 15.36
C ILE A 4 43.04 12.19 15.81
N LEU A 5 43.96 13.15 15.65
CA LEU A 5 45.36 13.02 16.10
C LEU A 5 45.50 12.93 17.63
N ASN A 6 44.53 13.44 18.37
CA ASN A 6 44.44 13.34 19.83
C ASN A 6 43.60 12.14 20.31
N GLY A 7 43.17 11.25 19.41
CA GLY A 7 42.35 10.08 19.74
C GLY A 7 40.90 10.40 20.17
N ARG A 8 40.40 11.60 19.85
CA ARG A 8 39.03 12.02 20.15
C ARG A 8 38.08 11.66 19.00
N PRO A 9 36.78 11.40 19.29
CA PRO A 9 35.80 11.10 18.25
C PRO A 9 35.62 12.27 17.28
N VAL A 10 35.24 11.94 16.04
CA VAL A 10 34.95 12.92 14.99
C VAL A 10 33.66 13.68 15.34
N GLY A 11 33.70 15.01 15.27
CA GLY A 11 32.54 15.84 15.56
C GLY A 11 31.41 15.70 14.53
N VAL A 12 30.16 15.87 14.97
CA VAL A 12 28.96 15.77 14.12
C VAL A 12 29.00 16.70 12.89
N HIS A 13 29.63 17.88 13.03
CA HIS A 13 29.75 18.84 11.94
C HIS A 13 30.56 18.30 10.75
N PHE A 14 31.55 17.45 10.99
CA PHE A 14 32.29 16.78 9.91
C PHE A 14 31.36 15.85 9.13
N HIS A 15 30.57 15.03 9.82
CA HIS A 15 29.62 14.14 9.17
C HIS A 15 28.58 14.91 8.35
N GLN A 16 28.06 16.03 8.85
CA GLN A 16 27.14 16.90 8.10
C GLN A 16 27.78 17.46 6.82
N LEU A 17 29.03 17.91 6.88
CA LEU A 17 29.75 18.47 5.71
C LEU A 17 30.08 17.40 4.65
N PHE A 18 30.31 16.16 5.09
CA PHE A 18 30.70 15.02 4.26
C PHE A 18 29.54 14.04 3.96
N MET A 19 28.28 14.40 4.24
CA MET A 19 27.11 13.61 3.81
C MET A 19 27.03 13.47 2.28
N LYS A 20 27.39 14.52 1.55
CA LYS A 20 27.54 14.53 0.08
C LYS A 20 28.88 15.20 -0.26
N PRO A 21 29.99 14.44 -0.22
CA PRO A 21 31.29 14.98 -0.57
C PRO A 21 31.37 15.24 -2.07
N ASN A 22 32.19 16.22 -2.46
CA ASN A 22 32.58 16.45 -3.84
C ASN A 22 34.12 16.35 -3.94
N ASN A 23 34.64 16.37 -5.17
CA ASN A 23 36.07 16.27 -5.45
C ASN A 23 36.89 17.28 -4.61
N GLU A 24 36.52 18.57 -4.65
CA GLU A 24 37.23 19.64 -3.94
C GLU A 24 37.30 19.45 -2.42
N LYS A 25 36.21 18.98 -1.78
CA LYS A 25 36.19 18.70 -0.34
C LYS A 25 37.09 17.54 0.03
N ILE A 26 37.16 16.51 -0.81
CA ILE A 26 38.01 15.35 -0.60
C ILE A 26 39.48 15.76 -0.78
N ASP A 27 39.81 16.50 -1.83
CA ASP A 27 41.16 17.02 -2.05
C ASP A 27 41.63 17.89 -0.90
N TYR A 28 40.80 18.84 -0.46
CA TYR A 28 41.10 19.70 0.69
C TYR A 28 41.29 18.87 1.98
N LEU A 29 40.47 17.84 2.21
CA LEU A 29 40.63 16.95 3.36
C LEU A 29 41.98 16.22 3.31
N LEU A 30 42.35 15.67 2.16
CA LEU A 30 43.61 14.95 1.97
C LEU A 30 44.82 15.86 2.17
N GLU A 31 44.75 17.11 1.66
CA GLU A 31 45.78 18.13 1.87
C GLU A 31 45.94 18.45 3.36
N VAL A 32 44.82 18.70 4.06
CA VAL A 32 44.82 18.96 5.51
C VAL A 32 45.35 17.76 6.29
N CYS A 33 45.01 16.53 5.90
CA CYS A 33 45.53 15.31 6.50
C CYS A 33 47.05 15.22 6.37
N SER A 34 47.58 15.45 5.16
CA SER A 34 49.01 15.44 4.88
C SER A 34 49.77 16.49 5.69
N LYS A 35 49.29 17.74 5.69
CA LYS A 35 49.94 18.85 6.40
C LYS A 35 49.90 18.68 7.92
N SER A 36 48.81 18.11 8.46
CA SER A 36 48.62 17.95 9.91
C SER A 36 49.40 16.78 10.49
N LEU A 37 49.59 15.71 9.73
CA LEU A 37 50.28 14.52 10.22
C LEU A 37 51.80 14.71 10.29
N LYS A 38 52.42 15.55 9.44
CA LYS A 38 53.89 15.70 9.35
C LYS A 38 54.60 14.34 9.42
N PHE A 39 54.45 13.56 8.35
CA PHE A 39 54.69 12.11 8.33
C PHE A 39 55.99 11.67 9.02
N GLU A 40 57.11 12.37 8.82
CA GLU A 40 58.42 12.03 9.39
C GLU A 40 58.51 12.22 10.92
N GLU A 41 57.74 13.15 11.49
CA GLU A 41 57.75 13.48 12.92
C GLU A 41 56.62 12.78 13.71
N ALA A 42 55.61 12.22 13.02
CA ALA A 42 54.46 11.58 13.65
C ALA A 42 54.80 10.26 14.36
N THR A 43 54.15 10.05 15.51
CA THR A 43 54.20 8.76 16.21
C THR A 43 53.46 7.67 15.42
N GLU A 44 53.85 6.42 15.60
CA GLU A 44 53.18 5.28 14.97
C GLU A 44 51.68 5.21 15.32
N SER A 45 51.31 5.61 16.54
CA SER A 45 49.92 5.70 16.98
C SER A 45 49.12 6.74 16.17
N GLN A 46 49.69 7.93 15.92
CA GLN A 46 49.06 8.97 15.11
C GLN A 46 48.87 8.53 13.66
N ARG A 47 49.87 7.85 13.07
CA ARG A 47 49.77 7.30 11.72
C ARG A 47 48.64 6.28 11.61
N ARG A 48 48.52 5.34 12.57
CA ARG A 48 47.43 4.35 12.61
C ARG A 48 46.04 4.98 12.77
N MET A 49 45.91 6.05 13.57
CA MET A 49 44.63 6.76 13.73
C MET A 49 44.16 7.43 12.43
N VAL A 50 45.07 8.08 11.70
CA VAL A 50 44.74 8.69 10.40
C VAL A 50 44.44 7.62 9.34
N ALA A 51 45.18 6.50 9.34
CA ALA A 51 44.91 5.36 8.45
C ALA A 51 43.50 4.79 8.68
N SER A 52 43.13 4.55 9.94
CA SER A 52 41.79 4.06 10.32
C SER A 52 40.69 5.05 9.94
N PHE A 53 40.92 6.35 10.14
CA PHE A 53 39.99 7.40 9.73
C PHE A 53 39.75 7.40 8.22
N LEU A 54 40.80 7.40 7.40
CA LEU A 54 40.66 7.40 5.94
C LEU A 54 40.03 6.10 5.44
N LYS A 55 40.34 4.95 6.05
CA LYS A 55 39.68 3.67 5.76
C LYS A 55 38.18 3.72 6.02
N ASN A 56 37.77 4.21 7.20
CA ASN A 56 36.36 4.35 7.56
C ASN A 56 35.63 5.38 6.68
N LEU A 57 36.32 6.44 6.25
CA LEU A 57 35.79 7.41 5.30
C LEU A 57 35.51 6.77 3.93
N CYS A 58 36.44 5.98 3.38
CA CYS A 58 36.22 5.23 2.14
C CYS A 58 35.05 4.25 2.26
N LEU A 59 34.89 3.59 3.40
CA LEU A 59 33.74 2.72 3.66
C LEU A 59 32.41 3.47 3.77
N GLY A 60 32.43 4.77 4.09
CA GLY A 60 31.23 5.61 4.21
C GLY A 60 30.76 6.22 2.89
N ILE A 61 31.61 6.30 1.87
CA ILE A 61 31.33 6.96 0.59
C ILE A 61 30.79 5.94 -0.43
N GLU A 62 29.65 6.25 -1.05
CA GLU A 62 29.03 5.40 -2.07
C GLU A 62 29.61 5.61 -3.47
N ASP A 63 30.08 6.83 -3.77
CA ASP A 63 30.67 7.16 -5.06
C ASP A 63 32.10 6.60 -5.18
N LEU A 64 32.25 5.60 -6.05
CA LEU A 64 33.51 4.96 -6.37
C LEU A 64 34.57 5.96 -6.87
N GLN A 65 34.19 7.04 -7.57
CA GLN A 65 35.16 8.02 -8.09
C GLN A 65 35.89 8.74 -6.94
N LEU A 66 35.15 9.13 -5.90
CA LEU A 66 35.71 9.76 -4.70
C LEU A 66 36.55 8.77 -3.89
N VAL A 67 36.14 7.50 -3.82
CA VAL A 67 36.95 6.44 -3.20
C VAL A 67 38.27 6.25 -3.95
N PHE A 68 38.26 6.28 -5.28
CA PHE A 68 39.48 6.19 -6.08
C PHE A 68 40.40 7.39 -5.86
N MET A 69 39.83 8.59 -5.72
CA MET A 69 40.59 9.80 -5.37
C MET A 69 41.30 9.67 -4.02
N ILE A 70 40.62 9.15 -2.98
CA ILE A 70 41.22 8.94 -1.66
C ILE A 70 42.29 7.84 -1.70
N SER A 71 41.99 6.72 -2.35
CA SER A 71 42.88 5.55 -2.37
C SER A 71 44.14 5.75 -3.23
N SER A 72 44.09 6.63 -4.23
CA SER A 72 45.24 6.97 -5.09
C SER A 72 46.16 8.03 -4.49
N HIS A 73 45.73 8.72 -3.42
CA HIS A 73 46.52 9.78 -2.80
C HIS A 73 47.75 9.23 -2.06
N GLU A 74 48.90 9.91 -2.20
CA GLU A 74 50.20 9.48 -1.68
C GLU A 74 50.17 9.16 -0.17
N LEU A 75 49.46 9.97 0.62
CA LEU A 75 49.29 9.75 2.06
C LEU A 75 48.61 8.40 2.36
N PHE A 76 47.57 8.05 1.60
CA PHE A 76 46.82 6.81 1.78
C PHE A 76 47.70 5.60 1.45
N MET A 77 48.49 5.71 0.38
CA MET A 77 49.44 4.69 -0.06
C MET A 77 50.57 4.45 0.94
N LYS A 78 51.00 5.48 1.69
CA LYS A 78 52.03 5.38 2.74
C LYS A 78 51.50 4.90 4.10
N LEU A 79 50.21 5.11 4.37
CA LEU A 79 49.59 4.82 5.68
C LEU A 79 49.05 3.41 5.81
N LEU A 80 48.55 2.81 4.73
CA LEU A 80 48.01 1.45 4.73
C LEU A 80 48.94 0.47 4.03
N THR A 81 48.98 -0.77 4.50
CA THR A 81 49.73 -1.83 3.85
C THR A 81 49.04 -2.29 2.55
N ASP A 82 49.77 -2.96 1.67
CA ASP A 82 49.23 -3.54 0.42
C ASP A 82 48.04 -4.46 0.67
N ASP A 83 48.11 -5.28 1.72
CA ASP A 83 47.05 -6.24 2.05
C ASP A 83 45.80 -5.54 2.58
N GLU A 84 45.94 -4.51 3.41
CA GLU A 84 44.81 -3.71 3.89
C GLU A 84 44.11 -2.96 2.75
N ARG A 85 44.88 -2.46 1.77
CA ARG A 85 44.33 -1.80 0.58
C ARG A 85 43.58 -2.78 -0.31
N LYS A 86 44.12 -3.98 -0.55
CA LYS A 86 43.43 -5.05 -1.30
C LYS A 86 42.11 -5.43 -0.63
N MET A 87 42.11 -5.63 0.69
CA MET A 87 40.91 -5.95 1.46
C MET A 87 39.86 -4.82 1.38
N LEU A 88 40.28 -3.56 1.44
CA LEU A 88 39.37 -2.43 1.31
C LEU A 88 38.74 -2.35 -0.09
N VAL A 89 39.55 -2.51 -1.14
CA VAL A 89 39.04 -2.49 -2.53
C VAL A 89 38.06 -3.64 -2.77
N GLU A 90 38.33 -4.82 -2.21
CA GLU A 90 37.43 -5.97 -2.29
C GLU A 90 36.10 -5.70 -1.57
N GLN A 91 36.14 -5.14 -0.36
CA GLN A 91 34.93 -4.75 0.38
C GLN A 91 34.09 -3.69 -0.37
N ILE A 92 34.76 -2.73 -1.03
CA ILE A 92 34.09 -1.70 -1.82
C ILE A 92 33.47 -2.30 -3.09
N ARG A 93 34.19 -3.19 -3.78
CA ARG A 93 33.67 -3.90 -4.97
C ARG A 93 32.47 -4.80 -4.66
N GLN A 94 32.48 -5.48 -3.52
CA GLN A 94 31.34 -6.30 -3.08
C GLN A 94 30.10 -5.45 -2.78
N ARG A 95 30.26 -4.21 -2.30
CA ARG A 95 29.15 -3.28 -2.06
C ARG A 95 28.50 -2.77 -3.36
N THR A 96 29.25 -2.70 -4.45
CA THR A 96 28.81 -2.12 -5.74
C THR A 96 28.80 -3.13 -6.88
N SER A 97 28.66 -4.43 -6.60
CA SER A 97 28.80 -5.46 -7.63
C SER A 97 27.72 -5.32 -8.71
N HIS A 98 28.13 -5.07 -9.95
CA HIS A 98 27.26 -5.12 -11.12
C HIS A 98 27.44 -6.48 -11.81
N THR A 99 26.37 -7.26 -11.87
CA THR A 99 26.34 -8.53 -12.61
C THR A 99 25.63 -8.33 -13.95
N ASN A 100 26.30 -8.69 -15.05
CA ASN A 100 25.68 -8.70 -16.36
C ASN A 100 24.94 -10.02 -16.57
N LEU A 101 23.62 -9.95 -16.72
CA LEU A 101 22.77 -11.12 -16.99
C LEU A 101 22.39 -11.16 -18.48
N CYS A 102 22.28 -12.36 -19.04
CA CYS A 102 21.80 -12.53 -20.41
C CYS A 102 20.28 -12.38 -20.44
N THR A 103 19.76 -11.52 -21.31
CA THR A 103 18.31 -11.32 -21.53
C THR A 103 17.75 -12.17 -22.67
N LYS A 104 18.62 -12.81 -23.48
CA LYS A 104 18.19 -13.62 -24.62
C LYS A 104 17.81 -15.03 -24.14
N PRO A 105 16.63 -15.55 -24.55
CA PRO A 105 16.25 -16.92 -24.27
C PRO A 105 17.21 -17.89 -24.98
N VAL A 106 17.40 -19.08 -24.40
CA VAL A 106 18.26 -20.12 -24.98
C VAL A 106 17.56 -20.72 -26.20
N THR A 107 17.96 -20.28 -27.39
CA THR A 107 17.53 -20.88 -28.66
C THR A 107 18.51 -21.98 -29.05
N SER A 108 18.24 -23.23 -28.68
CA SER A 108 19.11 -24.39 -28.98
C SER A 108 18.89 -25.00 -30.37
N PHE A 109 18.33 -24.24 -31.31
CA PHE A 109 18.02 -24.71 -32.66
C PHE A 109 19.15 -24.31 -33.64
N TYR A 110 19.46 -25.18 -34.60
CA TYR A 110 20.42 -24.90 -35.68
C TYR A 110 19.78 -23.97 -36.72
N ASP A 111 20.56 -23.03 -37.29
CA ASP A 111 20.02 -22.00 -38.21
C ASP A 111 19.50 -22.55 -39.55
N ILE A 112 19.92 -23.76 -39.95
CA ILE A 112 19.49 -24.40 -41.20
C ILE A 112 19.06 -25.84 -40.92
N PRO A 113 17.79 -26.08 -40.53
CA PRO A 113 17.28 -27.43 -40.36
C PRO A 113 17.14 -28.14 -41.72
N ALA A 114 17.54 -29.41 -41.78
CA ALA A 114 17.49 -30.21 -43.01
C ALA A 114 16.06 -30.60 -43.46
N SER A 115 15.04 -30.38 -42.62
CA SER A 115 13.66 -30.72 -42.92
C SER A 115 12.73 -29.51 -42.84
N ALA A 116 11.76 -29.44 -43.77
CA ALA A 116 10.77 -28.38 -43.81
C ALA A 116 9.90 -28.32 -42.54
N SER A 117 9.58 -29.47 -41.94
CA SER A 117 8.80 -29.53 -40.69
C SER A 117 9.54 -28.95 -39.49
N VAL A 118 10.85 -29.16 -39.39
CA VAL A 118 11.67 -28.56 -38.32
C VAL A 118 11.84 -27.06 -38.57
N ASN A 119 11.96 -26.62 -39.83
CA ASN A 119 12.01 -25.20 -40.16
C ASN A 119 10.71 -24.47 -39.76
N VAL A 120 9.55 -25.04 -40.10
CA VAL A 120 8.24 -24.50 -39.68
C VAL A 120 8.14 -24.44 -38.15
N GLY A 121 8.50 -25.52 -37.44
CA GLY A 121 8.47 -25.53 -35.97
C GLY A 121 9.43 -24.52 -35.34
N GLN A 122 10.61 -24.28 -35.94
CA GLN A 122 11.56 -23.27 -35.49
C GLN A 122 11.03 -21.85 -35.72
N LEU A 123 10.41 -21.58 -36.87
CA LEU A 123 9.77 -20.30 -37.16
C LEU A 123 8.56 -20.05 -36.23
N GLU A 124 7.73 -21.06 -35.97
CA GLU A 124 6.64 -20.98 -34.98
C GLU A 124 7.18 -20.69 -33.57
N HIS A 125 8.28 -21.33 -33.18
CA HIS A 125 8.93 -21.06 -31.88
C HIS A 125 9.48 -19.62 -31.82
N GLN A 126 10.14 -19.15 -32.88
CA GLN A 126 10.60 -17.77 -32.97
C GLN A 126 9.43 -16.77 -32.95
N LEU A 127 8.29 -17.10 -33.57
CA LEU A 127 7.08 -16.28 -33.53
C LEU A 127 6.54 -16.14 -32.10
N ILE A 128 6.57 -17.23 -31.32
CA ILE A 128 6.18 -17.20 -29.90
C ILE A 128 7.10 -16.28 -29.10
N LEU A 129 8.42 -16.40 -29.28
CA LEU A 129 9.42 -15.63 -28.52
C LEU A 129 9.56 -14.16 -28.98
N SER A 130 9.23 -13.85 -30.24
CA SER A 130 9.39 -12.51 -30.78
C SER A 130 8.40 -11.53 -30.18
N VAL A 131 8.89 -10.34 -29.83
CA VAL A 131 8.10 -9.21 -29.32
C VAL A 131 8.11 -8.03 -30.31
N ASP A 132 9.13 -7.94 -31.16
CA ASP A 132 9.23 -6.92 -32.20
C ASP A 132 8.14 -7.12 -33.28
N PRO A 133 7.26 -6.13 -33.52
CA PRO A 133 6.20 -6.21 -34.53
C PRO A 133 6.75 -6.47 -35.94
N TRP A 134 7.91 -5.91 -36.28
CA TRP A 134 8.52 -6.11 -37.59
C TRP A 134 8.96 -7.56 -37.78
N ARG A 135 9.67 -8.13 -36.79
CA ARG A 135 10.08 -9.53 -36.84
C ARG A 135 8.89 -10.49 -36.87
N ILE A 136 7.82 -10.22 -36.11
CA ILE A 136 6.58 -11.00 -36.14
C ILE A 136 6.00 -11.05 -37.57
N ARG A 137 5.90 -9.89 -38.23
CA ARG A 137 5.41 -9.80 -39.61
C ARG A 137 6.28 -10.59 -40.58
N GLN A 138 7.60 -10.50 -40.47
CA GLN A 138 8.52 -11.25 -41.34
C GLN A 138 8.34 -12.76 -41.20
N ILE A 139 8.28 -13.26 -39.96
CA ILE A 139 8.10 -14.69 -39.70
C ILE A 139 6.76 -15.19 -40.26
N LEU A 140 5.68 -14.41 -40.10
CA LEU A 140 4.37 -14.78 -40.65
C LEU A 140 4.37 -14.82 -42.18
N ILE A 141 5.01 -13.86 -42.85
CA ILE A 141 5.15 -13.86 -44.31
C ILE A 141 5.93 -15.09 -44.77
N GLU A 142 7.01 -15.44 -44.07
CA GLU A 142 7.82 -16.63 -44.38
C GLU A 142 7.01 -17.93 -44.21
N LEU A 143 6.27 -18.06 -43.10
CA LEU A 143 5.40 -19.21 -42.82
C LEU A 143 4.29 -19.40 -43.87
N TYR A 144 3.63 -18.32 -44.30
CA TYR A 144 2.64 -18.36 -45.39
C TYR A 144 3.27 -18.58 -46.78
N GLY A 145 4.55 -18.22 -46.97
CA GLY A 145 5.30 -18.56 -48.18
C GLY A 145 5.63 -20.05 -48.27
N MET A 146 5.73 -20.74 -47.12
CA MET A 146 6.08 -22.17 -47.02
C MET A 146 4.86 -23.09 -46.91
N THR A 147 3.70 -22.58 -46.49
CA THR A 147 2.47 -23.36 -46.27
C THR A 147 1.25 -22.60 -46.78
N SER A 148 0.32 -23.28 -47.48
CA SER A 148 -0.74 -22.58 -48.21
C SER A 148 -2.02 -22.28 -47.41
N ASP A 149 -2.32 -23.00 -46.31
CA ASP A 149 -3.64 -22.91 -45.65
C ASP A 149 -3.64 -23.02 -44.11
N ASN A 150 -2.47 -22.92 -43.47
CA ASN A 150 -2.41 -23.00 -42.01
C ASN A 150 -2.85 -21.69 -41.34
N GLN A 151 -3.48 -21.83 -40.18
CA GLN A 151 -3.82 -20.73 -39.28
C GLN A 151 -2.74 -20.63 -38.20
N PHE A 152 -1.94 -19.58 -38.23
CA PHE A 152 -0.80 -19.39 -37.33
C PHE A 152 -1.17 -18.64 -36.05
N TRP A 153 -2.34 -18.00 -36.02
CA TRP A 153 -2.87 -17.35 -34.81
C TRP A 153 -3.20 -18.32 -33.66
N THR A 154 -3.31 -19.63 -33.93
CA THR A 154 -3.61 -20.68 -32.92
C THR A 154 -2.37 -21.39 -32.38
N VAL A 155 -1.17 -21.03 -32.84
CA VAL A 155 0.11 -21.65 -32.47
C VAL A 155 0.37 -21.60 -30.95
N SER A 156 -0.20 -20.62 -30.23
CA SER A 156 -0.15 -20.57 -28.78
C SER A 156 -1.54 -20.48 -28.16
N SER A 157 -1.85 -21.42 -27.27
CA SER A 157 -3.08 -21.38 -26.45
C SER A 157 -3.09 -20.24 -25.42
N LYS A 158 -1.96 -19.56 -25.21
CA LYS A 158 -1.83 -18.44 -24.26
C LYS A 158 -2.19 -17.08 -24.88
N TRP A 159 -2.38 -17.03 -26.19
CA TRP A 159 -2.77 -15.80 -26.89
C TRP A 159 -4.28 -15.61 -26.78
N GLU A 160 -4.70 -14.98 -25.68
CA GLU A 160 -6.11 -14.74 -25.41
C GLU A 160 -6.53 -13.34 -25.87
N VAL A 161 -7.34 -13.30 -26.93
CA VAL A 161 -8.03 -12.07 -27.36
C VAL A 161 -9.46 -12.09 -26.81
N PRO A 162 -9.98 -10.98 -26.24
CA PRO A 162 -11.37 -10.90 -25.78
C PRO A 162 -12.36 -11.34 -26.86
N THR A 163 -13.32 -12.19 -26.48
CA THR A 163 -14.32 -12.75 -27.40
C THR A 163 -15.13 -11.68 -28.14
N VAL A 164 -15.30 -10.52 -27.51
CA VAL A 164 -15.98 -9.34 -28.07
C VAL A 164 -15.31 -8.82 -29.35
N TYR A 165 -13.99 -9.04 -29.50
CA TYR A 165 -13.23 -8.66 -30.70
C TYR A 165 -13.08 -9.81 -31.70
N GLY A 166 -13.18 -11.06 -31.23
CA GLY A 166 -12.96 -12.26 -32.03
C GLY A 166 -13.79 -12.28 -33.32
N GLY A 167 -15.08 -11.95 -33.24
CA GLY A 167 -15.96 -11.94 -34.42
C GLY A 167 -15.55 -10.93 -35.50
N ILE A 168 -14.96 -9.79 -35.12
CA ILE A 168 -14.54 -8.75 -36.08
C ILE A 168 -13.20 -9.13 -36.72
N ILE A 169 -12.26 -9.64 -35.91
CA ILE A 169 -10.94 -10.03 -36.38
C ILE A 169 -11.04 -11.25 -37.29
N LEU A 170 -11.80 -12.28 -36.89
CA LEU A 170 -11.96 -13.49 -37.69
C LEU A 170 -12.77 -13.26 -38.99
N GLY A 171 -13.48 -12.13 -39.10
CA GLY A 171 -14.16 -11.70 -40.33
C GLY A 171 -13.25 -11.13 -41.42
N ILE A 172 -11.95 -10.96 -41.15
CA ILE A 172 -10.97 -10.50 -42.15
C ILE A 172 -10.74 -11.62 -43.18
N LYS A 173 -10.94 -11.30 -44.46
CA LYS A 173 -10.82 -12.26 -45.58
C LYS A 173 -9.38 -12.70 -45.86
N ASP A 174 -8.43 -11.78 -45.74
CA ASP A 174 -7.02 -12.08 -45.94
C ASP A 174 -6.44 -12.79 -44.71
N ASN A 175 -5.99 -14.03 -44.90
CA ASN A 175 -5.48 -14.88 -43.81
C ASN A 175 -4.24 -14.27 -43.14
N LEU A 176 -3.31 -13.72 -43.92
CA LEU A 176 -2.09 -13.11 -43.38
C LEU A 176 -2.41 -11.88 -42.51
N THR A 177 -3.24 -10.97 -43.01
CA THR A 177 -3.67 -9.78 -42.26
C THR A 177 -4.45 -10.15 -41.02
N ARG A 178 -5.35 -11.15 -41.11
CA ARG A 178 -6.11 -11.66 -39.96
C ARG A 178 -5.18 -12.14 -38.85
N ASP A 179 -4.25 -13.01 -39.20
CA ASP A 179 -3.34 -13.64 -38.24
C ASP A 179 -2.38 -12.60 -37.64
N LEU A 180 -1.88 -11.66 -38.45
CA LEU A 180 -1.03 -10.57 -37.99
C LEU A 180 -1.77 -9.65 -36.99
N VAL A 181 -3.00 -9.22 -37.31
CA VAL A 181 -3.82 -8.40 -36.39
C VAL A 181 -4.10 -9.14 -35.09
N TYR A 182 -4.47 -10.43 -35.17
CA TYR A 182 -4.74 -11.25 -33.98
C TYR A 182 -3.50 -11.35 -33.09
N ILE A 183 -2.35 -11.70 -33.66
CA ILE A 183 -1.10 -11.92 -32.93
C ILE A 183 -0.59 -10.61 -32.31
N LEU A 184 -0.61 -9.49 -33.05
CA LEU A 184 -0.18 -8.20 -32.53
C LEU A 184 -1.08 -7.74 -31.36
N LEU A 185 -2.39 -7.88 -31.48
CA LEU A 185 -3.33 -7.56 -30.40
C LEU A 185 -3.13 -8.48 -29.19
N ALA A 186 -3.07 -9.79 -29.39
CA ALA A 186 -2.89 -10.76 -28.31
C ALA A 186 -1.58 -10.53 -27.54
N LYS A 187 -0.47 -10.32 -28.26
CA LYS A 187 0.83 -10.01 -27.64
C LYS A 187 0.82 -8.63 -26.97
N GLY A 188 0.20 -7.62 -27.57
CA GLY A 188 0.05 -6.29 -26.95
C GLY A 188 -0.73 -6.35 -25.63
N LEU A 189 -1.86 -7.06 -25.60
CA LEU A 189 -2.65 -7.30 -24.38
C LEU A 189 -1.87 -8.10 -23.33
N HIS A 190 -1.13 -9.12 -23.76
CA HIS A 190 -0.27 -9.90 -22.87
C HIS A 190 0.84 -9.05 -22.25
N CYS A 191 1.56 -8.26 -23.06
CA CYS A 191 2.58 -7.30 -22.60
C CYS A 191 1.98 -6.30 -21.60
N SER A 192 0.79 -5.77 -21.87
CA SER A 192 0.08 -4.90 -20.94
C SER A 192 -0.23 -5.59 -19.59
N ALA A 193 -0.66 -6.86 -19.63
CA ALA A 193 -0.98 -7.63 -18.41
C ALA A 193 0.26 -7.90 -17.54
N ILE A 194 1.43 -8.12 -18.14
CA ILE A 194 2.71 -8.30 -17.42
C ILE A 194 3.42 -6.97 -17.10
N LYS A 195 2.78 -5.82 -17.39
CA LYS A 195 3.32 -4.46 -17.20
C LYS A 195 4.54 -4.12 -18.07
N ASP A 196 4.70 -4.78 -19.20
CA ASP A 196 5.68 -4.43 -20.23
C ASP A 196 5.09 -3.41 -21.21
N PHE A 197 4.85 -2.20 -20.69
CA PHE A 197 4.19 -1.11 -21.42
C PHE A 197 4.97 -0.64 -22.67
N PRO A 198 6.32 -0.58 -22.69
CA PRO A 198 7.06 -0.15 -23.88
C PRO A 198 6.77 -1.05 -25.10
N HIS A 199 6.86 -2.37 -24.92
CA HIS A 199 6.59 -3.32 -26.01
C HIS A 199 5.10 -3.38 -26.35
N ALA A 200 4.20 -3.31 -25.36
CA ALA A 200 2.76 -3.23 -25.61
C ALA A 200 2.42 -2.03 -26.51
N LYS A 201 3.03 -0.86 -26.25
CA LYS A 201 2.83 0.35 -27.04
C LYS A 201 3.30 0.17 -28.48
N GLN A 202 4.48 -0.43 -28.70
CA GLN A 202 5.00 -0.70 -30.04
C GLN A 202 4.08 -1.65 -30.84
N LEU A 203 3.65 -2.75 -30.21
CA LEU A 203 2.76 -3.75 -30.81
C LEU A 203 1.39 -3.17 -31.18
N LEU A 204 0.75 -2.45 -30.25
CA LEU A 204 -0.58 -1.86 -30.49
C LEU A 204 -0.51 -0.71 -31.50
N THR A 205 0.56 0.09 -31.50
CA THR A 205 0.75 1.16 -32.51
C THR A 205 0.93 0.56 -33.91
N SER A 206 1.77 -0.48 -34.05
CA SER A 206 1.96 -1.17 -35.33
C SER A 206 0.66 -1.81 -35.83
N CYS A 207 -0.14 -2.36 -34.92
CA CYS A 207 -1.46 -2.90 -35.26
C CYS A 207 -2.45 -1.79 -35.65
N LEU A 208 -2.44 -0.64 -34.96
CA LEU A 208 -3.27 0.53 -35.32
C LEU A 208 -2.94 1.04 -36.72
N GLU A 209 -1.66 1.17 -37.06
CA GLU A 209 -1.20 1.59 -38.38
C GLU A 209 -1.74 0.65 -39.47
N LEU A 210 -1.61 -0.67 -39.25
CA LEU A 210 -2.11 -1.70 -40.17
C LEU A 210 -3.63 -1.63 -40.38
N VAL A 211 -4.43 -1.54 -39.30
CA VAL A 211 -5.90 -1.56 -39.42
C VAL A 211 -6.48 -0.25 -39.94
N THR A 212 -5.74 0.85 -39.86
CA THR A 212 -6.18 2.16 -40.35
C THR A 212 -6.40 2.16 -41.85
N GLU A 213 -5.71 1.28 -42.59
CA GLU A 213 -5.81 1.20 -44.05
C GLU A 213 -7.11 0.56 -44.55
N PHE A 214 -7.73 -0.34 -43.76
CA PHE A 214 -8.82 -1.18 -44.27
C PHE A 214 -10.06 -1.29 -43.37
N SER A 215 -10.00 -0.92 -42.09
CA SER A 215 -11.15 -1.11 -41.18
C SER A 215 -11.28 0.00 -40.14
N PRO A 216 -12.24 0.95 -40.31
CA PRO A 216 -12.49 1.99 -39.30
C PRO A 216 -12.99 1.41 -37.97
N LYS A 217 -13.66 0.25 -38.02
CA LYS A 217 -14.14 -0.48 -36.84
C LYS A 217 -12.97 -1.01 -35.99
N LEU A 218 -12.02 -1.70 -36.63
CA LEU A 218 -10.83 -2.19 -35.93
C LEU A 218 -9.91 -1.05 -35.50
N ARG A 219 -9.80 0.02 -36.31
CA ARG A 219 -9.09 1.23 -35.92
C ARG A 219 -9.60 1.78 -34.59
N GLN A 220 -10.91 1.89 -34.41
CA GLN A 220 -11.46 2.37 -33.14
C GLN A 220 -11.25 1.38 -31.98
N VAL A 221 -11.33 0.07 -32.23
CA VAL A 221 -10.98 -0.94 -31.21
C VAL A 221 -9.54 -0.75 -30.74
N MET A 222 -8.61 -0.56 -31.66
CA MET A 222 -7.19 -0.31 -31.34
C MET A 222 -7.00 1.00 -30.58
N LEU A 223 -7.71 2.07 -30.94
CA LEU A 223 -7.67 3.34 -30.20
C LEU A 223 -8.17 3.21 -28.76
N ASN A 224 -9.18 2.37 -28.51
CA ASN A 224 -9.70 2.09 -27.17
C ASN A 224 -8.68 1.30 -26.34
N GLU A 225 -8.03 0.29 -26.92
CA GLU A 225 -6.99 -0.48 -26.23
C GLU A 225 -5.73 0.36 -25.97
N MET A 226 -5.36 1.24 -26.90
CA MET A 226 -4.27 2.21 -26.67
C MET A 226 -4.61 3.21 -25.56
N LEU A 227 -5.86 3.68 -25.47
CA LEU A 227 -6.30 4.51 -24.35
C LEU A 227 -6.16 3.78 -23.01
N LEU A 228 -6.58 2.51 -22.95
CA LEU A 228 -6.44 1.69 -21.75
C LEU A 228 -4.97 1.49 -21.38
N LEU A 229 -4.10 1.23 -22.36
CA LEU A 229 -2.66 1.14 -22.16
C LEU A 229 -2.06 2.45 -21.62
N ASP A 230 -2.48 3.60 -22.14
CA ASP A 230 -2.01 4.91 -21.68
C ASP A 230 -2.43 5.15 -20.21
N ILE A 231 -3.65 4.78 -19.83
CA ILE A 231 -4.13 4.82 -18.44
C ILE A 231 -3.25 3.92 -17.56
N TYR A 232 -3.03 2.65 -17.94
CA TYR A 232 -2.19 1.74 -17.16
C TYR A 232 -0.74 2.18 -17.04
N THR A 233 -0.18 2.74 -18.11
CA THR A 233 1.19 3.27 -18.09
C THR A 233 1.29 4.44 -17.12
N HIS A 234 0.30 5.34 -17.11
CA HIS A 234 0.24 6.46 -16.18
C HIS A 234 0.08 5.99 -14.73
N GLU A 235 -0.86 5.09 -14.47
CA GLU A 235 -1.15 4.55 -13.14
C GLU A 235 -0.04 3.62 -12.60
N ALA A 236 0.84 3.10 -13.46
CA ALA A 236 1.98 2.29 -13.05
C ALA A 236 3.28 3.10 -12.92
N GLY A 237 3.47 4.11 -13.76
CA GLY A 237 4.63 5.02 -13.71
C GLY A 237 4.52 6.05 -12.58
N GLY A 238 3.29 6.44 -12.23
CA GLY A 238 2.99 7.10 -10.98
C GLY A 238 3.08 6.10 -9.84
N GLY A 239 4.23 6.07 -9.16
CA GLY A 239 4.20 5.77 -7.73
C GLY A 239 3.25 6.75 -7.02
N VAL A 240 3.21 6.77 -5.70
CA VAL A 240 2.39 7.75 -4.93
C VAL A 240 2.75 9.24 -5.23
N SER A 241 3.65 9.50 -6.18
CA SER A 241 4.02 10.79 -6.77
C SER A 241 2.94 11.41 -7.68
N VAL A 242 2.13 12.27 -7.04
CA VAL A 242 1.46 13.55 -7.37
C VAL A 242 1.39 14.12 -8.81
N ASP A 243 2.08 13.61 -9.83
CA ASP A 243 2.01 14.27 -11.16
C ASP A 243 0.64 14.08 -11.80
N ARG A 244 -0.10 15.19 -11.94
CA ARG A 244 -1.44 15.21 -12.53
C ARG A 244 -1.39 14.66 -13.96
N PRO A 245 -2.39 13.87 -14.40
CA PRO A 245 -2.42 13.34 -15.74
C PRO A 245 -2.38 14.45 -16.79
N PRO A 246 -1.73 14.20 -17.94
CA PRO A 246 -1.79 15.10 -19.07
C PRO A 246 -3.25 15.41 -19.45
N PRO A 247 -3.59 16.68 -19.71
CA PRO A 247 -4.97 17.07 -20.03
C PRO A 247 -5.50 16.37 -21.28
N GLU A 248 -4.62 16.02 -22.22
CA GLU A 248 -4.94 15.26 -23.42
C GLU A 248 -5.47 13.86 -23.09
N LEU A 249 -4.89 13.18 -22.09
CA LEU A 249 -5.35 11.86 -21.64
C LEU A 249 -6.74 11.96 -21.02
N VAL A 250 -6.95 12.95 -20.15
CA VAL A 250 -8.28 13.22 -19.54
C VAL A 250 -9.31 13.50 -20.63
N SER A 251 -8.98 14.32 -21.63
CA SER A 251 -9.89 14.61 -22.76
C SER A 251 -10.21 13.37 -23.58
N ARG A 252 -9.24 12.47 -23.83
CA ARG A 252 -9.47 11.21 -24.53
C ARG A 252 -10.37 10.26 -23.75
N VAL A 253 -10.21 10.18 -22.43
CA VAL A 253 -11.08 9.41 -21.54
C VAL A 253 -12.52 9.92 -21.61
N ARG A 254 -12.72 11.24 -21.50
CA ARG A 254 -14.06 11.86 -21.64
C ARG A 254 -14.66 11.57 -23.01
N GLY A 255 -13.87 11.77 -24.08
CA GLY A 255 -14.30 11.49 -25.45
C GLY A 255 -14.69 10.03 -25.69
N TYR A 256 -13.98 9.06 -25.07
CA TYR A 256 -14.36 7.65 -25.13
C TYR A 256 -15.70 7.38 -24.44
N LEU A 257 -15.92 7.94 -23.25
CA LEU A 257 -17.18 7.76 -22.50
C LEU A 257 -18.39 8.39 -23.22
N GLU A 258 -18.18 9.50 -23.91
CA GLU A 258 -19.21 10.18 -24.70
C GLU A 258 -19.41 9.58 -26.10
N MET A 259 -18.56 8.64 -26.51
CA MET A 259 -18.57 8.05 -27.85
C MET A 259 -19.89 7.32 -28.10
N ARG A 260 -20.60 7.72 -29.15
CA ARG A 260 -21.86 7.11 -29.61
C ARG A 260 -21.73 6.48 -30.99
N ILE A 261 -20.65 5.74 -31.23
CA ILE A 261 -20.50 5.06 -32.51
C ILE A 261 -21.28 3.72 -32.42
N PRO A 262 -22.41 3.58 -33.14
CA PRO A 262 -23.10 2.30 -33.22
C PRO A 262 -22.17 1.22 -33.79
N ASP A 263 -22.37 -0.02 -33.37
CA ASP A 263 -21.68 -1.24 -33.84
C ASP A 263 -20.24 -1.49 -33.35
N ILE A 264 -19.64 -0.61 -32.53
CA ILE A 264 -18.32 -0.87 -31.93
C ILE A 264 -18.48 -1.65 -30.63
N PRO A 265 -17.81 -2.81 -30.47
CA PRO A 265 -17.82 -3.53 -29.21
C PRO A 265 -17.06 -2.75 -28.14
N LEU A 266 -17.77 -2.25 -27.15
CA LEU A 266 -17.17 -1.60 -25.98
C LEU A 266 -16.91 -2.66 -24.91
N ARG A 267 -15.65 -2.81 -24.50
CA ARG A 267 -15.30 -3.66 -23.36
C ARG A 267 -15.68 -2.95 -22.07
N GLN A 268 -16.39 -3.66 -21.21
CA GLN A 268 -16.75 -3.21 -19.85
C GLN A 268 -15.51 -2.76 -19.06
N VAL A 269 -14.41 -3.51 -19.17
CA VAL A 269 -13.12 -3.21 -18.54
C VAL A 269 -12.59 -1.82 -18.91
N VAL A 270 -12.73 -1.39 -20.17
CA VAL A 270 -12.25 -0.05 -20.58
C VAL A 270 -13.08 1.05 -19.91
N ALA A 271 -14.40 0.84 -19.80
CA ALA A 271 -15.29 1.81 -19.18
C ALA A 271 -15.08 1.93 -17.67
N GLU A 272 -14.93 0.81 -16.95
CA GLU A 272 -14.68 0.83 -15.51
C GLU A 272 -13.33 1.49 -15.17
N GLU A 273 -12.28 1.21 -15.94
CA GLU A 273 -10.95 1.81 -15.79
C GLU A 273 -10.96 3.32 -16.10
N CYS A 274 -11.69 3.73 -17.14
CA CYS A 274 -11.88 5.16 -17.45
C CYS A 274 -12.57 5.91 -16.30
N VAL A 275 -13.63 5.34 -15.72
CA VAL A 275 -14.34 5.97 -14.60
C VAL A 275 -13.47 5.99 -13.33
N ALA A 276 -12.77 4.89 -13.03
CA ALA A 276 -11.86 4.82 -11.90
C ALA A 276 -10.71 5.83 -12.02
N PHE A 277 -10.15 5.99 -13.23
CA PHE A 277 -9.15 7.01 -13.53
C PHE A 277 -9.67 8.42 -13.21
N LEU A 278 -10.87 8.78 -13.67
CA LEU A 278 -11.46 10.10 -13.38
C LEU A 278 -11.69 10.33 -11.89
N LEU A 279 -12.12 9.29 -11.15
CA LEU A 279 -12.29 9.36 -9.70
C LEU A 279 -10.94 9.54 -8.97
N ASN A 280 -9.93 8.77 -9.38
CA ASN A 280 -8.60 8.81 -8.78
C ASN A 280 -7.95 10.20 -8.90
N TRP A 281 -8.18 10.86 -10.04
CA TRP A 281 -7.63 12.19 -10.32
C TRP A 281 -8.55 13.36 -9.98
N ARG A 282 -9.61 13.10 -9.18
CA ARG A 282 -10.56 14.11 -8.68
C ARG A 282 -11.24 14.93 -9.78
N GLU A 283 -11.50 14.32 -10.94
CA GLU A 283 -12.24 14.93 -12.05
C GLU A 283 -13.77 14.92 -11.76
N ASN A 284 -14.14 15.33 -10.54
CA ASN A 284 -15.49 15.28 -9.99
C ASN A 284 -16.46 16.18 -10.75
N GLU A 285 -15.99 17.31 -11.29
CA GLU A 285 -16.82 18.26 -12.03
C GLU A 285 -17.43 17.62 -13.28
N TYR A 286 -16.63 16.86 -14.02
CA TYR A 286 -17.11 16.16 -15.21
C TYR A 286 -18.17 15.10 -14.85
N LEU A 287 -17.86 14.22 -13.89
CA LEU A 287 -18.75 13.13 -13.49
C LEU A 287 -20.08 13.64 -12.92
N THR A 288 -20.09 14.79 -12.26
CA THR A 288 -21.30 15.34 -11.61
C THR A 288 -22.13 16.24 -12.53
N LEU A 289 -21.51 17.15 -13.28
CA LEU A 289 -22.21 18.22 -14.00
C LEU A 289 -22.23 18.05 -15.53
N GLN A 290 -21.23 17.38 -16.10
CA GLN A 290 -21.03 17.34 -17.56
C GLN A 290 -21.42 16.00 -18.18
N ALA A 291 -21.43 14.91 -17.39
CA ALA A 291 -21.79 13.57 -17.85
C ALA A 291 -23.23 13.52 -18.42
N PRO A 292 -23.42 13.10 -19.69
CA PRO A 292 -24.75 13.04 -20.30
C PRO A 292 -25.70 12.07 -19.56
N ALA A 293 -26.96 12.47 -19.37
CA ALA A 293 -27.96 11.64 -18.68
C ALA A 293 -28.15 10.24 -19.30
N SER A 294 -28.07 10.15 -20.63
CA SER A 294 -28.15 8.87 -21.35
C SER A 294 -26.98 7.94 -21.01
N LEU A 295 -25.78 8.49 -20.82
CA LEU A 295 -24.59 7.70 -20.47
C LEU A 295 -24.73 7.15 -19.04
N VAL A 296 -25.19 7.99 -18.12
CA VAL A 296 -25.45 7.64 -16.72
C VAL A 296 -26.51 6.54 -16.60
N GLN A 297 -27.53 6.54 -17.46
CA GLN A 297 -28.59 5.52 -17.43
C GLN A 297 -28.14 4.17 -18.03
N ASN A 298 -27.26 4.21 -19.04
CA ASN A 298 -26.86 3.01 -19.79
C ASN A 298 -25.61 2.32 -19.22
N ASN A 299 -24.72 3.06 -18.55
CA ASN A 299 -23.48 2.50 -18.02
C ASN A 299 -23.47 2.55 -16.48
N PRO A 300 -23.50 1.38 -15.81
CA PRO A 300 -23.61 1.33 -14.37
C PRO A 300 -22.36 1.85 -13.65
N TYR A 301 -21.17 1.74 -14.25
CA TYR A 301 -19.94 2.29 -13.68
C TYR A 301 -19.94 3.81 -13.71
N VAL A 302 -20.42 4.43 -14.80
CA VAL A 302 -20.56 5.88 -14.86
C VAL A 302 -21.55 6.37 -13.81
N LYS A 303 -22.67 5.65 -13.61
CA LYS A 303 -23.62 5.96 -12.53
C LYS A 303 -22.97 5.88 -11.15
N LEU A 304 -22.23 4.82 -10.86
CA LEU A 304 -21.49 4.66 -9.60
C LEU A 304 -20.46 5.77 -9.41
N GLY A 305 -19.67 6.08 -10.45
CA GLY A 305 -18.68 7.14 -10.41
C GLY A 305 -19.29 8.52 -10.19
N GLN A 306 -20.41 8.83 -10.84
CA GLN A 306 -21.15 10.07 -10.58
C GLN A 306 -21.62 10.16 -9.13
N LEU A 307 -22.21 9.10 -8.58
CA LEU A 307 -22.71 9.09 -7.20
C LEU A 307 -21.57 9.24 -6.17
N LEU A 308 -20.44 8.57 -6.42
CA LEU A 308 -19.24 8.68 -5.58
C LEU A 308 -18.65 10.08 -5.64
N ALA A 309 -18.47 10.65 -6.84
CA ALA A 309 -17.96 12.00 -7.03
C ALA A 309 -18.88 13.06 -6.40
N ALA A 310 -20.20 12.91 -6.55
CA ALA A 310 -21.19 13.80 -5.94
C ALA A 310 -21.13 13.74 -4.41
N THR A 311 -21.07 12.53 -3.84
CA THR A 311 -20.98 12.34 -2.39
C THR A 311 -19.69 12.94 -1.84
N CYS A 312 -18.54 12.72 -2.50
CA CYS A 312 -17.25 13.28 -2.08
C CYS A 312 -17.22 14.81 -2.17
N LYS A 313 -17.84 15.40 -3.20
CA LYS A 313 -17.90 16.86 -3.38
C LYS A 313 -18.80 17.54 -2.34
N GLU A 314 -19.93 16.92 -2.01
CA GLU A 314 -20.94 17.49 -1.11
C GLU A 314 -20.69 17.19 0.38
N LEU A 315 -19.55 16.57 0.77
CA LEU A 315 -19.28 16.18 2.16
C LEU A 315 -19.45 17.31 3.19
N SER A 316 -19.05 18.53 2.83
CA SER A 316 -19.20 19.73 3.67
C SER A 316 -20.39 20.60 3.26
N GLY A 317 -21.16 20.15 2.27
CA GLY A 317 -22.28 20.88 1.66
C GLY A 317 -23.64 20.60 2.34
N PRO A 318 -24.62 21.47 2.11
CA PRO A 318 -25.97 21.32 2.66
C PRO A 318 -26.70 20.09 2.09
N ASP A 319 -26.36 19.67 0.86
CA ASP A 319 -26.97 18.52 0.18
C ASP A 319 -26.22 17.20 0.42
N SER A 320 -25.24 17.16 1.33
CA SER A 320 -24.46 15.97 1.74
C SER A 320 -25.32 14.72 1.93
N ARG A 321 -26.42 14.84 2.68
CA ARG A 321 -27.32 13.71 2.97
C ARG A 321 -28.10 13.22 1.76
N ARG A 322 -28.44 14.09 0.81
CA ARG A 322 -29.17 13.71 -0.41
C ARG A 322 -28.25 12.88 -1.32
N ALA A 323 -27.06 13.40 -1.61
CA ALA A 323 -26.07 12.67 -2.42
C ALA A 323 -25.68 11.34 -1.76
N ALA A 324 -25.45 11.33 -0.45
CA ALA A 324 -25.16 10.12 0.31
C ALA A 324 -26.32 9.11 0.26
N LYS A 325 -27.58 9.57 0.32
CA LYS A 325 -28.75 8.67 0.22
C LYS A 325 -28.83 7.97 -1.13
N ASP A 326 -28.59 8.69 -2.23
CA ASP A 326 -28.66 8.09 -3.57
C ASP A 326 -27.58 7.01 -3.76
N LEU A 327 -26.37 7.23 -3.26
CA LEU A 327 -25.30 6.23 -3.26
C LEU A 327 -25.63 5.05 -2.33
N TRP A 328 -26.16 5.34 -1.13
CA TRP A 328 -26.59 4.34 -0.17
C TRP A 328 -27.62 3.38 -0.76
N ASP A 329 -28.67 3.92 -1.37
CA ASP A 329 -29.76 3.11 -1.93
C ASP A 329 -29.26 2.15 -3.03
N VAL A 330 -28.34 2.62 -3.90
CA VAL A 330 -27.73 1.77 -4.94
C VAL A 330 -26.84 0.67 -4.34
N VAL A 331 -25.99 0.99 -3.36
CA VAL A 331 -25.09 -0.02 -2.76
C VAL A 331 -25.87 -1.05 -1.93
N VAL A 332 -26.92 -0.63 -1.22
CA VAL A 332 -27.81 -1.54 -0.51
C VAL A 332 -28.49 -2.50 -1.48
N GLN A 333 -28.96 -2.03 -2.64
CA GLN A 333 -29.53 -2.91 -3.67
C GLN A 333 -28.52 -3.92 -4.23
N ILE A 334 -27.27 -3.51 -4.46
CA ILE A 334 -26.18 -4.42 -4.89
C ILE A 334 -25.94 -5.52 -3.84
N CYS A 335 -26.06 -5.18 -2.56
CA CYS A 335 -25.92 -6.11 -1.43
C CYS A 335 -27.21 -6.86 -1.07
N SER A 336 -28.30 -6.70 -1.83
CA SER A 336 -29.59 -7.33 -1.59
C SER A 336 -29.88 -8.46 -2.57
N VAL A 337 -30.59 -9.48 -2.09
CA VAL A 337 -31.00 -10.66 -2.87
C VAL A 337 -32.43 -10.49 -3.37
N SER A 338 -32.66 -10.80 -4.64
CA SER A 338 -34.00 -10.83 -5.23
C SER A 338 -34.83 -11.99 -4.66
N ASN A 339 -36.00 -11.67 -4.11
CA ASN A 339 -36.94 -12.65 -3.56
C ASN A 339 -37.60 -13.55 -4.62
N GLN A 340 -37.45 -13.26 -5.93
CA GLN A 340 -38.06 -14.05 -7.01
C GLN A 340 -37.45 -15.45 -7.18
N HIS A 341 -36.24 -15.69 -6.67
CA HIS A 341 -35.50 -16.96 -6.83
C HIS A 341 -35.68 -17.96 -5.69
N LYS A 342 -36.55 -17.69 -4.70
CA LYS A 342 -36.82 -18.59 -3.56
C LYS A 342 -37.49 -19.93 -3.92
N ARG A 343 -37.80 -20.20 -5.19
CA ARG A 343 -38.63 -21.37 -5.57
C ARG A 343 -37.93 -22.73 -5.50
N ASN A 344 -36.60 -22.83 -5.47
CA ASN A 344 -35.91 -24.12 -5.68
C ASN A 344 -34.85 -24.57 -4.66
N ASN A 345 -34.56 -23.83 -3.56
CA ASN A 345 -33.58 -24.30 -2.57
C ASN A 345 -34.00 -23.95 -1.14
N ASP A 346 -34.02 -24.96 -0.27
CA ASP A 346 -34.44 -24.89 1.16
C ASP A 346 -33.38 -24.22 2.07
N GLY A 347 -32.46 -23.46 1.48
CA GLY A 347 -31.37 -22.74 2.15
C GLY A 347 -31.44 -21.24 1.91
N ARG A 348 -30.93 -20.45 2.86
CA ARG A 348 -30.82 -18.99 2.71
C ARG A 348 -29.96 -18.68 1.48
N ILE A 349 -30.55 -18.07 0.45
CA ILE A 349 -29.83 -17.64 -0.76
C ILE A 349 -28.84 -16.57 -0.33
N SER A 350 -27.55 -16.79 -0.60
CA SER A 350 -26.47 -15.85 -0.29
C SER A 350 -25.77 -15.40 -1.56
N LEU A 351 -25.46 -14.11 -1.63
CA LEU A 351 -24.67 -13.49 -2.70
C LEU A 351 -23.24 -14.04 -2.77
N ILE A 352 -22.78 -14.74 -1.72
CA ILE A 352 -21.47 -15.38 -1.69
C ILE A 352 -21.45 -16.61 -2.63
N LYS A 353 -22.54 -17.37 -2.68
CA LYS A 353 -22.65 -18.61 -3.47
C LYS A 353 -23.41 -18.41 -4.77
N ASN A 354 -24.51 -17.65 -4.75
CA ASN A 354 -25.39 -17.42 -5.91
C ASN A 354 -25.24 -15.98 -6.39
N ARG A 355 -24.22 -15.75 -7.23
CA ARG A 355 -23.80 -14.41 -7.69
C ARG A 355 -24.87 -13.68 -8.52
N GLU A 356 -25.74 -14.40 -9.20
CA GLU A 356 -26.72 -13.85 -10.15
C GLU A 356 -27.97 -13.25 -9.49
N SER A 357 -28.16 -13.42 -8.17
CA SER A 357 -29.40 -13.04 -7.48
C SER A 357 -29.44 -11.60 -6.96
N THR A 358 -28.52 -10.72 -7.38
CA THR A 358 -28.48 -9.31 -6.94
C THR A 358 -29.67 -8.51 -7.47
N MET A 359 -30.09 -7.48 -6.73
CA MET A 359 -31.09 -6.49 -7.19
C MET A 359 -30.45 -5.19 -7.70
N GLY A 360 -29.12 -5.10 -7.67
CA GLY A 360 -28.38 -3.87 -8.03
C GLY A 360 -28.06 -3.73 -9.51
N ILE A 361 -27.50 -2.57 -9.85
CA ILE A 361 -27.04 -2.23 -11.21
C ILE A 361 -25.76 -2.98 -11.66
N VAL A 362 -25.03 -3.59 -10.71
CA VAL A 362 -23.84 -4.42 -10.92
C VAL A 362 -23.82 -5.57 -9.91
N TYR A 363 -23.03 -6.61 -10.19
CA TYR A 363 -22.78 -7.67 -9.22
C TYR A 363 -21.83 -7.22 -8.11
N ARG A 364 -21.95 -7.80 -6.91
CA ARG A 364 -21.04 -7.56 -5.77
C ARG A 364 -19.57 -7.75 -6.15
N SER A 365 -19.24 -8.79 -6.92
CA SER A 365 -17.87 -9.06 -7.36
C SER A 365 -17.34 -7.99 -8.30
N GLU A 366 -18.18 -7.45 -9.18
CA GLU A 366 -17.81 -6.37 -10.10
C GLU A 366 -17.57 -5.06 -9.34
N LEU A 367 -18.43 -4.74 -8.37
CA LEU A 367 -18.20 -3.60 -7.48
C LEU A 367 -16.87 -3.73 -6.74
N LEU A 368 -16.55 -4.92 -6.21
CA LEU A 368 -15.26 -5.17 -5.56
C LEU A 368 -14.07 -5.04 -6.52
N SER A 369 -14.19 -5.52 -7.75
CA SER A 369 -13.16 -5.34 -8.79
C SER A 369 -12.97 -3.87 -9.12
N PHE A 370 -14.05 -3.11 -9.29
CA PHE A 370 -14.02 -1.66 -9.51
C PHE A 370 -13.34 -0.91 -8.37
N ILE A 371 -13.70 -1.21 -7.12
CA ILE A 371 -13.07 -0.57 -5.96
C ILE A 371 -11.56 -0.89 -5.88
N LYS A 372 -11.13 -2.08 -6.32
CA LYS A 372 -9.71 -2.46 -6.36
C LYS A 372 -8.88 -1.68 -7.39
N ILE A 373 -9.51 -0.91 -8.26
CA ILE A 373 -8.86 0.03 -9.19
C ILE A 373 -8.70 1.42 -8.55
N LEU A 374 -9.55 1.76 -7.57
CA LEU A 374 -9.57 3.07 -6.91
C LEU A 374 -8.42 3.23 -5.92
N ARG A 375 -7.71 4.35 -6.00
CA ARG A 375 -6.56 4.67 -5.15
C ARG A 375 -6.77 5.93 -4.32
N GLU A 376 -7.74 6.77 -4.69
CA GLU A 376 -7.95 8.06 -4.03
C GLU A 376 -8.43 7.90 -2.58
N PRO A 377 -7.69 8.44 -1.57
CA PRO A 377 -7.98 8.21 -0.17
C PRO A 377 -9.39 8.63 0.26
N LEU A 378 -9.89 9.78 -0.22
CA LEU A 378 -11.22 10.26 0.15
C LEU A 378 -12.32 9.30 -0.33
N VAL A 379 -12.22 8.82 -1.58
CA VAL A 379 -13.20 7.90 -2.16
C VAL A 379 -13.21 6.58 -1.39
N LEU A 380 -12.02 6.04 -1.07
CA LEU A 380 -11.89 4.81 -0.27
C LEU A 380 -12.44 4.99 1.15
N THR A 381 -12.17 6.11 1.81
CA THR A 381 -12.74 6.43 3.14
C THR A 381 -14.26 6.51 3.10
N ILE A 382 -14.85 7.12 2.06
CA ILE A 382 -16.30 7.20 1.90
C ILE A 382 -16.91 5.82 1.68
N LEU A 383 -16.33 5.00 0.81
CA LEU A 383 -16.76 3.61 0.61
C LEU A 383 -16.65 2.79 1.90
N LEU A 384 -15.55 2.93 2.64
CA LEU A 384 -15.38 2.29 3.94
C LEU A 384 -16.46 2.70 4.92
N SER A 385 -16.72 4.01 5.05
CA SER A 385 -17.75 4.53 5.95
C SER A 385 -19.15 4.00 5.60
N LEU A 386 -19.46 3.88 4.30
CA LEU A 386 -20.73 3.35 3.80
C LEU A 386 -20.90 1.89 4.20
N PHE A 387 -19.90 1.05 3.88
CA PHE A 387 -19.97 -0.38 4.17
C PHE A 387 -19.89 -0.67 5.67
N VAL A 388 -19.14 0.10 6.45
CA VAL A 388 -19.13 0.03 7.92
C VAL A 388 -20.49 0.39 8.49
N LYS A 389 -21.12 1.47 8.01
CA LYS A 389 -22.48 1.83 8.44
C LYS A 389 -23.47 0.72 8.12
N LEU A 390 -23.42 0.17 6.90
CA LEU A 390 -24.30 -0.93 6.48
C LEU A 390 -24.08 -2.19 7.32
N HIS A 391 -22.83 -2.50 7.67
CA HIS A 391 -22.49 -3.60 8.57
C HIS A 391 -23.10 -3.38 9.96
N ASN A 392 -22.91 -2.21 10.57
CA ASN A 392 -23.39 -1.90 11.92
C ASN A 392 -24.92 -1.89 12.06
N LEU A 393 -25.70 -1.91 10.97
CA LEU A 393 -27.17 -2.01 11.04
C LEU A 393 -27.65 -3.43 11.36
N ARG A 394 -26.75 -4.42 11.37
CA ARG A 394 -27.07 -5.81 11.71
C ARG A 394 -27.37 -5.94 13.21
N GLU A 395 -28.52 -6.51 13.55
CA GLU A 395 -29.05 -6.54 14.93
C GLU A 395 -28.21 -7.35 15.95
N ASP A 396 -27.38 -8.29 15.48
CA ASP A 396 -26.54 -9.15 16.33
C ASP A 396 -25.17 -8.54 16.67
N ILE A 397 -24.86 -7.34 16.16
CA ILE A 397 -23.60 -6.66 16.45
C ILE A 397 -23.67 -6.02 17.84
N VAL A 398 -22.82 -6.54 18.74
CA VAL A 398 -22.67 -6.03 20.11
C VAL A 398 -21.74 -4.81 20.16
N ASN A 399 -20.79 -4.70 19.20
CA ASN A 399 -19.78 -3.66 19.18
C ASN A 399 -19.69 -3.02 17.79
N ASP A 400 -20.21 -1.80 17.65
CA ASP A 400 -20.19 -1.05 16.39
C ASP A 400 -18.78 -0.73 15.91
N ILE A 401 -18.52 -0.90 14.62
CA ILE A 401 -17.25 -0.47 14.02
C ILE A 401 -17.29 1.06 13.83
N THR A 402 -16.24 1.76 14.26
CA THR A 402 -16.12 3.21 14.06
C THR A 402 -15.51 3.50 12.69
N ALA A 403 -15.96 4.58 12.05
CA ALA A 403 -15.40 5.09 10.79
C ALA A 403 -15.69 6.59 10.67
N GLU A 404 -14.92 7.28 9.84
CA GLU A 404 -15.15 8.68 9.51
C GLU A 404 -16.45 8.86 8.72
N HIS A 405 -17.05 10.05 8.79
CA HIS A 405 -18.25 10.42 8.02
C HIS A 405 -19.48 9.50 8.19
N ILE A 406 -19.52 8.62 9.19
CA ILE A 406 -20.65 7.70 9.44
C ILE A 406 -22.01 8.42 9.53
N SER A 407 -22.03 9.67 10.02
CA SER A 407 -23.25 10.45 10.29
C SER A 407 -24.01 10.91 9.04
N ILE A 408 -23.41 10.85 7.85
CA ILE A 408 -24.08 11.28 6.61
C ILE A 408 -25.05 10.21 6.07
N TRP A 409 -24.88 8.95 6.48
CA TRP A 409 -25.62 7.81 5.97
C TRP A 409 -26.96 7.59 6.70
N PRO A 410 -28.00 7.11 6.00
CA PRO A 410 -29.27 6.73 6.62
C PRO A 410 -29.13 5.68 7.74
N THR A 411 -30.03 5.73 8.71
CA THR A 411 -30.09 4.78 9.84
C THR A 411 -31.10 3.64 9.63
N SER A 412 -31.96 3.72 8.61
CA SER A 412 -32.98 2.72 8.32
C SER A 412 -32.86 2.19 6.89
N ILE A 413 -33.20 0.91 6.71
CA ILE A 413 -33.23 0.24 5.41
C ILE A 413 -34.67 -0.20 5.13
N PRO A 414 -35.27 0.17 3.98
CA PRO A 414 -36.65 -0.19 3.67
C PRO A 414 -36.91 -1.70 3.60
N ASN A 415 -35.96 -2.50 3.10
CA ASN A 415 -36.10 -3.95 2.93
C ASN A 415 -34.96 -4.72 3.61
N PHE A 416 -34.87 -4.60 4.94
CA PHE A 416 -33.82 -5.19 5.77
C PHE A 416 -33.61 -6.69 5.52
N GLN A 417 -34.69 -7.46 5.34
CA GLN A 417 -34.62 -8.92 5.17
C GLN A 417 -33.97 -9.36 3.85
N SER A 418 -33.94 -8.49 2.84
CA SER A 418 -33.32 -8.79 1.55
C SER A 418 -31.80 -8.62 1.53
N VAL A 419 -31.24 -7.88 2.51
CA VAL A 419 -29.80 -7.58 2.57
C VAL A 419 -29.02 -8.80 3.05
N ASP A 420 -27.98 -9.18 2.30
CA ASP A 420 -27.03 -10.23 2.72
C ASP A 420 -25.93 -9.63 3.60
N PHE A 421 -26.17 -9.55 4.90
CA PHE A 421 -25.22 -9.01 5.88
C PHE A 421 -23.92 -9.81 6.00
N ASP A 422 -23.92 -11.10 5.64
CA ASP A 422 -22.69 -11.89 5.63
C ASP A 422 -21.80 -11.45 4.46
N ALA A 423 -22.40 -11.24 3.28
CA ALA A 423 -21.69 -10.68 2.14
C ALA A 423 -21.14 -9.27 2.40
N VAL A 424 -21.90 -8.42 3.11
CA VAL A 424 -21.45 -7.09 3.55
C VAL A 424 -20.23 -7.22 4.48
N SER A 425 -20.28 -8.13 5.45
CA SER A 425 -19.18 -8.35 6.40
C SER A 425 -17.89 -8.81 5.72
N VAL A 426 -18.00 -9.65 4.69
CA VAL A 426 -16.85 -10.06 3.86
C VAL A 426 -16.34 -8.87 3.03
N THR A 427 -17.24 -8.08 2.44
CA THR A 427 -16.86 -6.89 1.66
C THR A 427 -16.11 -5.85 2.50
N VAL A 428 -16.58 -5.56 3.73
CA VAL A 428 -15.88 -4.64 4.65
C VAL A 428 -14.45 -5.11 4.90
N LYS A 429 -14.26 -6.40 5.23
CA LYS A 429 -12.93 -6.98 5.49
C LYS A 429 -12.01 -6.90 4.26
N GLU A 430 -12.53 -7.21 3.08
CA GLU A 430 -11.77 -7.09 1.83
C GLU A 430 -11.38 -5.64 1.53
N LEU A 431 -12.30 -4.69 1.74
CA LEU A 431 -12.11 -3.28 1.46
C LEU A 431 -11.08 -2.65 2.40
N VAL A 432 -11.14 -2.93 3.70
CA VAL A 432 -10.16 -2.42 4.67
C VAL A 432 -8.77 -2.99 4.37
N LYS A 433 -8.67 -4.30 4.08
CA LYS A 433 -7.41 -4.94 3.69
C LYS A 433 -6.83 -4.32 2.41
N TYR A 434 -7.67 -4.03 1.43
CA TYR A 434 -7.24 -3.34 0.22
C TYR A 434 -6.77 -1.91 0.51
N SER A 435 -7.54 -1.14 1.26
CA SER A 435 -7.22 0.25 1.60
C SER A 435 -5.89 0.36 2.36
N LEU A 436 -5.67 -0.51 3.35
CA LEU A 436 -4.39 -0.59 4.08
C LEU A 436 -3.21 -1.06 3.22
N LYS A 437 -3.45 -1.81 2.13
CA LYS A 437 -2.41 -2.15 1.15
C LYS A 437 -2.01 -0.92 0.32
N ILE A 438 -2.96 -0.02 0.03
CA ILE A 438 -2.69 1.23 -0.70
C ILE A 438 -1.97 2.24 0.20
N ASN A 439 -2.46 2.45 1.42
CA ASN A 439 -1.82 3.31 2.41
C ASN A 439 -1.94 2.70 3.82
N SER A 440 -0.86 2.10 4.28
CA SER A 440 -0.75 1.52 5.62
C SER A 440 -0.71 2.56 6.74
N ASN A 441 -0.43 3.82 6.42
CA ASN A 441 -0.22 4.90 7.37
C ASN A 441 -1.48 5.75 7.58
N ASN A 442 -2.66 5.23 7.25
CA ASN A 442 -3.91 5.90 7.55
C ASN A 442 -4.47 5.41 8.90
N HIS A 443 -4.46 6.27 9.93
CA HIS A 443 -4.89 5.91 11.27
C HIS A 443 -6.38 5.52 11.34
N SER A 444 -7.28 6.14 10.56
CA SER A 444 -8.70 5.81 10.62
C SER A 444 -8.99 4.44 10.02
N TRP A 445 -8.28 4.05 8.96
CA TRP A 445 -8.37 2.70 8.39
C TRP A 445 -7.80 1.63 9.33
N LEU A 446 -6.74 1.95 10.06
CA LEU A 446 -6.18 1.07 11.09
C LEU A 446 -7.15 0.88 12.26
N ILE A 447 -7.86 1.93 12.69
CA ILE A 447 -8.90 1.84 13.73
C ILE A 447 -10.08 0.98 13.24
N ILE A 448 -10.55 1.15 11.99
CA ILE A 448 -11.59 0.28 11.42
C ILE A 448 -11.14 -1.19 11.47
N GLN A 449 -9.90 -1.48 11.09
CA GLN A 449 -9.36 -2.84 11.14
C GLN A 449 -9.27 -3.38 12.57
N ALA A 450 -8.85 -2.55 13.54
CA ALA A 450 -8.81 -2.90 14.95
C ALA A 450 -10.20 -3.22 15.49
N ASP A 451 -11.20 -2.43 15.14
CA ASP A 451 -12.60 -2.60 15.52
C ASP A 451 -13.20 -3.89 14.94
N ILE A 452 -12.86 -4.25 13.69
CA ILE A 452 -13.26 -5.54 13.08
C ILE A 452 -12.65 -6.71 13.87
N TYR A 453 -11.37 -6.63 14.22
CA TYR A 453 -10.72 -7.67 15.03
C TYR A 453 -11.32 -7.75 16.43
N PHE A 454 -11.63 -6.60 17.03
CA PHE A 454 -12.30 -6.54 18.32
C PHE A 454 -13.69 -7.20 18.27
N ALA A 455 -14.50 -6.89 17.26
CA ALA A 455 -15.83 -7.47 17.07
C ALA A 455 -15.78 -8.99 16.81
N THR A 456 -14.68 -9.49 16.25
CA THR A 456 -14.44 -10.93 16.03
C THR A 456 -13.66 -11.62 17.16
N ASN A 457 -13.54 -10.97 18.33
CA ASN A 457 -12.84 -11.46 19.52
C ASN A 457 -11.33 -11.75 19.32
N GLN A 458 -10.69 -11.13 18.33
CA GLN A 458 -9.25 -11.22 18.10
C GLN A 458 -8.52 -10.08 18.82
N PHE A 459 -8.49 -10.14 20.15
CA PHE A 459 -8.04 -9.04 21.01
C PHE A 459 -6.57 -8.63 20.81
N SER A 460 -5.66 -9.60 20.59
CA SER A 460 -4.23 -9.31 20.34
C SER A 460 -4.03 -8.54 19.03
N ALA A 461 -4.70 -8.97 17.96
CA ALA A 461 -4.66 -8.27 16.68
C ALA A 461 -5.30 -6.87 16.78
N ALA A 462 -6.44 -6.75 17.46
CA ALA A 462 -7.10 -5.46 17.68
C ALA A 462 -6.17 -4.47 18.40
N LEU A 463 -5.55 -4.90 19.50
CA LEU A 463 -4.61 -4.09 20.26
C LEU A 463 -3.39 -3.65 19.42
N ASN A 464 -2.87 -4.55 18.58
CA ASN A 464 -1.79 -4.24 17.65
C ASN A 464 -2.19 -3.10 16.68
N TYR A 465 -3.36 -3.20 16.03
CA TYR A 465 -3.82 -2.16 15.10
C TYR A 465 -4.17 -0.84 15.80
N TYR A 466 -4.71 -0.84 17.03
CA TYR A 466 -4.89 0.39 17.80
C TYR A 466 -3.55 1.08 18.10
N LEU A 467 -2.51 0.32 18.46
CA LEU A 467 -1.18 0.87 18.69
C LEU A 467 -0.54 1.38 17.39
N GLN A 468 -0.74 0.69 16.26
CA GLN A 468 -0.28 1.19 14.96
C GLN A 468 -0.95 2.54 14.61
N ALA A 469 -2.26 2.68 14.81
CA ALA A 469 -2.97 3.93 14.57
C ALA A 469 -2.44 5.07 15.46
N GLY A 470 -2.17 4.78 16.73
CA GLY A 470 -1.55 5.72 17.65
C GLY A 470 -0.12 6.09 17.25
N ALA A 471 0.69 5.12 16.84
CA ALA A 471 2.07 5.34 16.41
C ALA A 471 2.14 6.20 15.15
N VAL A 472 1.29 5.93 14.16
CA VAL A 472 1.18 6.68 12.90
C VAL A 472 0.77 8.14 13.15
N SER A 473 -0.18 8.38 14.06
CA SER A 473 -0.69 9.73 14.34
C SER A 473 0.22 10.58 15.24
N SER A 474 1.24 10.00 15.87
CA SER A 474 2.04 10.67 16.92
C SER A 474 3.56 10.50 16.79
N ASP A 475 4.05 10.06 15.63
CA ASP A 475 5.46 9.76 15.37
C ASP A 475 6.03 8.76 16.38
N PHE A 476 5.42 7.58 16.45
CA PHE A 476 5.78 6.51 17.38
C PHE A 476 5.68 6.94 18.85
N PHE A 477 4.58 7.64 19.18
CA PHE A 477 4.29 8.16 20.52
C PHE A 477 5.31 9.18 21.03
N THR A 478 6.09 9.77 20.13
CA THR A 478 7.01 10.85 20.49
C THR A 478 6.23 12.10 20.87
N LYS A 479 5.09 12.33 20.22
CA LYS A 479 4.11 13.38 20.52
C LYS A 479 2.88 12.78 21.23
N GLN A 480 2.02 13.64 21.77
CA GLN A 480 0.73 13.21 22.31
C GLN A 480 -0.16 12.72 21.16
N VAL A 481 -0.84 11.59 21.38
CA VAL A 481 -1.82 11.07 20.41
C VAL A 481 -3.01 12.03 20.35
N PRO A 482 -3.47 12.42 19.15
CA PRO A 482 -4.65 13.29 19.01
C PRO A 482 -5.90 12.70 19.68
N PRO A 483 -6.72 13.52 20.36
CA PRO A 483 -7.87 13.04 21.14
C PRO A 483 -9.02 12.51 20.26
N ASP A 484 -9.05 12.88 18.99
CA ASP A 484 -9.95 12.36 17.94
C ASP A 484 -9.53 10.96 17.45
N VAL A 485 -8.24 10.63 17.54
CA VAL A 485 -7.71 9.29 17.23
C VAL A 485 -7.90 8.36 18.42
N TYR A 486 -7.41 8.74 19.61
CA TYR A 486 -7.60 8.00 20.85
C TYR A 486 -8.75 8.58 21.67
N THR A 487 -9.96 8.27 21.22
CA THR A 487 -11.17 8.57 21.98
C THR A 487 -11.32 7.65 23.19
N ASP A 488 -12.16 8.05 24.15
CA ASP A 488 -12.51 7.18 25.30
C ASP A 488 -13.05 5.81 24.84
N GLN A 489 -13.73 5.74 23.68
CA GLN A 489 -14.21 4.48 23.13
C GLN A 489 -13.06 3.56 22.71
N VAL A 490 -12.05 4.10 22.01
CA VAL A 490 -10.86 3.34 21.60
C VAL A 490 -10.11 2.84 22.83
N ILE A 491 -9.89 3.71 23.82
CA ILE A 491 -9.20 3.35 25.06
C ILE A 491 -9.98 2.28 25.84
N LYS A 492 -11.32 2.40 25.93
CA LYS A 492 -12.18 1.36 26.55
C LYS A 492 -12.08 0.02 25.81
N ARG A 493 -11.90 0.01 24.48
CA ARG A 493 -11.66 -1.21 23.71
C ARG A 493 -10.28 -1.80 23.96
N MET A 494 -9.25 -0.97 24.05
CA MET A 494 -7.90 -1.41 24.44
C MET A 494 -7.91 -2.02 25.86
N ILE A 495 -8.59 -1.39 26.81
CA ILE A 495 -8.80 -1.93 28.18
C ILE A 495 -9.46 -3.31 28.11
N LYS A 496 -10.56 -3.46 27.36
CA LYS A 496 -11.22 -4.76 27.18
C LYS A 496 -10.31 -5.79 26.54
N CYS A 497 -9.50 -5.41 25.54
CA CYS A 497 -8.53 -6.32 24.91
C CYS A 497 -7.50 -6.82 25.92
N CYS A 498 -6.85 -5.92 26.67
CA CYS A 498 -5.86 -6.29 27.69
C CYS A 498 -6.47 -7.18 28.77
N ASN A 499 -7.70 -6.90 29.21
CA ASN A 499 -8.39 -7.72 30.21
C ASN A 499 -8.64 -9.16 29.71
N GLN A 500 -9.04 -9.33 28.44
CA GLN A 500 -9.26 -10.65 27.83
C GLN A 500 -7.95 -11.40 27.55
N LEU A 501 -6.83 -10.69 27.46
CA LEU A 501 -5.48 -11.26 27.35
C LEU A 501 -4.83 -11.52 28.72
N SER A 502 -5.56 -11.30 29.81
CA SER A 502 -5.07 -11.41 31.20
C SER A 502 -3.87 -10.49 31.51
N CYS A 503 -3.81 -9.33 30.85
CA CYS A 503 -2.83 -8.26 31.10
C CYS A 503 -3.42 -7.20 32.04
N HIS A 504 -3.58 -7.56 33.31
CA HIS A 504 -4.33 -6.78 34.30
C HIS A 504 -3.66 -5.48 34.75
N THR A 505 -2.33 -5.44 34.75
CA THR A 505 -1.55 -4.25 35.09
C THR A 505 -1.62 -3.23 33.94
N GLN A 506 -1.57 -3.70 32.69
CA GLN A 506 -1.80 -2.87 31.51
C GLN A 506 -3.21 -2.28 31.50
N VAL A 507 -4.23 -3.03 31.95
CA VAL A 507 -5.59 -2.51 32.15
C VAL A 507 -5.60 -1.33 33.11
N ALA A 508 -5.00 -1.48 34.30
CA ALA A 508 -4.94 -0.41 35.29
C ALA A 508 -4.20 0.83 34.77
N ILE A 509 -3.14 0.63 33.97
CA ILE A 509 -2.43 1.73 33.33
C ILE A 509 -3.32 2.44 32.30
N LEU A 510 -3.97 1.70 31.41
CA LEU A 510 -4.86 2.25 30.39
C LEU A 510 -6.09 2.97 30.99
N CYS A 511 -6.57 2.58 32.16
CA CYS A 511 -7.64 3.32 32.85
C CYS A 511 -7.28 4.79 33.15
N GLN A 512 -5.99 5.11 33.31
CA GLN A 512 -5.53 6.49 33.51
C GLN A 512 -5.52 7.32 32.20
N PHE A 513 -5.65 6.68 31.03
CA PHE A 513 -5.64 7.37 29.73
C PHE A 513 -6.99 8.03 29.40
N LEU A 514 -8.06 7.58 30.05
CA LEU A 514 -9.39 8.14 29.93
C LEU A 514 -9.43 9.58 30.47
N ARG A 515 -10.40 10.38 30.02
CA ARG A 515 -10.62 11.73 30.57
C ARG A 515 -10.90 11.70 32.07
N GLU A 516 -11.69 10.73 32.50
CA GLU A 516 -11.93 10.39 33.90
C GLU A 516 -11.40 8.98 34.16
N VAL A 517 -10.57 8.84 35.19
CA VAL A 517 -9.94 7.56 35.53
C VAL A 517 -10.99 6.55 35.98
N ASP A 518 -11.07 5.40 35.30
CA ASP A 518 -11.99 4.32 35.68
C ASP A 518 -11.37 3.42 36.76
N TYR A 519 -11.44 3.89 38.01
CA TYR A 519 -10.95 3.18 39.19
C TYR A 519 -11.64 1.83 39.41
N LYS A 520 -12.93 1.71 39.06
CA LYS A 520 -13.69 0.47 39.29
C LYS A 520 -13.11 -0.67 38.46
N THR A 521 -12.86 -0.41 37.18
CA THR A 521 -12.24 -1.39 36.27
C THR A 521 -10.78 -1.66 36.67
N ALA A 522 -10.02 -0.61 37.01
CA ALA A 522 -8.63 -0.75 37.41
C ALA A 522 -8.47 -1.64 38.66
N PHE A 523 -9.21 -1.37 39.73
CA PHE A 523 -9.14 -2.14 40.97
C PHE A 523 -9.60 -3.57 40.79
N LYS A 524 -10.66 -3.80 39.99
CA LYS A 524 -11.12 -5.15 39.67
C LYS A 524 -10.05 -5.95 38.94
N ALA A 525 -9.39 -5.37 37.93
CA ALA A 525 -8.32 -6.05 37.20
C ALA A 525 -7.13 -6.37 38.11
N LEU A 526 -6.68 -5.42 38.93
CA LEU A 526 -5.55 -5.63 39.85
C LEU A 526 -5.83 -6.70 40.92
N GLN A 527 -7.09 -6.92 41.28
CA GLN A 527 -7.49 -7.96 42.22
C GLN A 527 -7.29 -9.39 41.66
N GLU A 528 -7.17 -9.55 40.36
CA GLU A 528 -6.85 -10.83 39.74
C GLU A 528 -5.41 -11.27 40.07
N GLN A 529 -5.17 -12.58 40.16
CA GLN A 529 -3.84 -13.14 40.50
C GLN A 529 -3.13 -13.77 39.29
N ASN A 530 -3.85 -14.01 38.19
CA ASN A 530 -3.37 -14.67 36.98
C ASN A 530 -2.88 -13.69 35.90
N GLY A 531 -2.10 -12.68 36.28
CA GLY A 531 -1.56 -11.69 35.34
C GLY A 531 -0.43 -12.22 34.45
N HIS A 532 -0.46 -11.89 33.16
CA HIS A 532 0.57 -12.27 32.17
C HIS A 532 1.42 -11.08 31.68
N ASP A 533 1.46 -9.97 32.41
CA ASP A 533 2.10 -8.71 31.98
C ASP A 533 3.22 -8.21 32.90
N ALA A 534 3.92 -9.10 33.60
CA ALA A 534 5.09 -8.78 34.43
C ALA A 534 4.87 -7.73 35.54
N MET A 535 3.60 -7.50 35.95
CA MET A 535 3.12 -6.76 37.12
C MET A 535 4.04 -5.62 37.62
N ASP A 536 4.92 -5.92 38.57
CA ASP A 536 5.77 -4.96 39.28
C ASP A 536 6.75 -4.20 38.37
N SER A 537 7.06 -4.75 37.19
CA SER A 537 7.85 -4.03 36.16
C SER A 537 7.11 -2.83 35.56
N TYR A 538 5.78 -2.78 35.68
CA TYR A 538 4.94 -1.75 35.07
C TYR A 538 4.53 -0.61 36.02
N TYR A 539 4.89 -0.69 37.31
CA TYR A 539 4.49 0.33 38.30
C TYR A 539 5.10 1.71 38.03
N GLU A 540 6.21 1.77 37.30
CA GLU A 540 6.82 3.04 36.87
C GLU A 540 5.92 3.85 35.90
N TYR A 541 4.97 3.19 35.23
CA TYR A 541 4.06 3.82 34.28
C TYR A 541 2.78 4.35 34.93
N ILE A 542 2.58 4.12 36.24
CA ILE A 542 1.42 4.61 36.97
C ILE A 542 1.77 5.99 37.54
N TRP A 543 0.95 6.99 37.22
CA TRP A 543 1.08 8.35 37.77
C TRP A 543 -0.06 8.70 38.73
N ASP A 544 -1.14 7.93 38.72
CA ASP A 544 -2.25 8.08 39.63
C ASP A 544 -1.92 7.48 41.01
N VAL A 545 -1.89 8.34 42.03
CA VAL A 545 -1.52 7.96 43.40
C VAL A 545 -2.55 7.00 44.00
N THR A 546 -3.83 7.17 43.69
CA THR A 546 -4.90 6.32 44.21
C THR A 546 -4.78 4.87 43.72
N ILE A 547 -4.35 4.65 42.47
CA ILE A 547 -4.03 3.31 41.97
C ILE A 547 -2.83 2.70 42.70
N LEU A 548 -1.77 3.48 42.95
CA LEU A 548 -0.58 3.01 43.67
C LEU A 548 -0.86 2.68 45.14
N GLU A 549 -1.70 3.48 45.81
CA GLU A 549 -2.18 3.22 47.17
C GLU A 549 -2.96 1.89 47.24
N TYR A 550 -3.86 1.67 46.28
CA TYR A 550 -4.61 0.42 46.18
C TYR A 550 -3.69 -0.79 45.97
N LEU A 551 -2.69 -0.67 45.10
CA LEU A 551 -1.66 -1.70 44.91
C LEU A 551 -0.91 -2.00 46.21
N THR A 552 -0.53 -0.96 46.96
CA THR A 552 0.19 -1.11 48.23
C THR A 552 -0.67 -1.85 49.26
N TYR A 553 -1.95 -1.49 49.37
CA TYR A 553 -2.92 -2.20 50.22
C TYR A 553 -3.09 -3.66 49.80
N LEU A 554 -3.23 -3.91 48.49
CA LEU A 554 -3.45 -5.25 47.95
C LEU A 554 -2.24 -6.17 48.22
N HIS A 555 -1.02 -5.70 47.98
CA HIS A 555 0.19 -6.46 48.28
C HIS A 555 0.38 -6.71 49.77
N HIS A 556 0.05 -5.72 50.62
CA HIS A 556 0.07 -5.92 52.07
C HIS A 556 -0.90 -7.02 52.49
N LYS A 557 -2.13 -7.00 51.98
CA LYS A 557 -3.15 -8.02 52.26
C LYS A 557 -2.74 -9.43 51.79
N ARG A 558 -1.96 -9.53 50.71
CA ARG A 558 -1.47 -10.80 50.15
C ARG A 558 -0.13 -11.27 50.74
N GLY A 559 0.52 -10.47 51.59
CA GLY A 559 1.85 -10.80 52.12
C GLY A 559 3.00 -10.64 51.12
N GLU A 560 2.78 -9.91 50.03
CA GLU A 560 3.76 -9.68 48.95
C GLU A 560 4.67 -8.48 49.28
N VAL A 561 5.60 -8.68 50.22
CA VAL A 561 6.41 -7.59 50.79
C VAL A 561 7.29 -6.88 49.74
N ASP A 562 7.90 -7.62 48.83
CA ASP A 562 8.79 -7.05 47.81
C ASP A 562 8.04 -6.11 46.86
N LYS A 563 6.90 -6.56 46.33
CA LYS A 563 6.04 -5.75 45.44
C LYS A 563 5.43 -4.56 46.15
N ARG A 564 5.06 -4.71 47.43
CA ARG A 564 4.62 -3.60 48.29
C ARG A 564 5.71 -2.52 48.37
N GLN A 565 6.97 -2.91 48.58
CA GLN A 565 8.07 -1.97 48.69
C GLN A 565 8.32 -1.22 47.37
N ILE A 566 8.17 -1.90 46.23
CA ILE A 566 8.25 -1.28 44.89
C ILE A 566 7.12 -0.25 44.71
N ALA A 567 5.87 -0.58 45.08
CA ALA A 567 4.75 0.35 45.01
C ALA A 567 4.94 1.58 45.91
N ILE A 568 5.41 1.40 47.15
CA ILE A 568 5.75 2.51 48.06
C ILE A 568 6.84 3.40 47.46
N LYS A 569 7.86 2.81 46.85
CA LYS A 569 8.93 3.56 46.17
C LYS A 569 8.39 4.36 44.98
N ALA A 570 7.41 3.83 44.24
CA ALA A 570 6.76 4.55 43.15
C ALA A 570 5.96 5.77 43.67
N ILE A 571 5.19 5.60 44.76
CA ILE A 571 4.47 6.72 45.41
C ILE A 571 5.44 7.81 45.88
N GLY A 572 6.60 7.41 46.44
CA GLY A 572 7.60 8.34 46.95
C GLY A 572 8.37 9.14 45.88
N GLN A 573 8.04 9.00 44.60
CA GLN A 573 8.69 9.77 43.54
C GLN A 573 8.26 11.25 43.60
N PRO A 574 9.21 12.21 43.58
CA PRO A 574 8.90 13.63 43.72
C PRO A 574 8.03 14.16 42.57
N GLU A 575 8.10 13.54 41.39
CA GLU A 575 7.30 13.89 40.22
C GLU A 575 5.79 13.67 40.42
N LEU A 576 5.39 12.76 41.33
CA LEU A 576 3.98 12.39 41.58
C LEU A 576 3.39 13.09 42.80
N ASN A 577 4.11 14.02 43.42
CA ASN A 577 3.60 14.75 44.57
C ASN A 577 2.37 15.57 44.17
N ALA A 578 1.21 15.26 44.76
CA ALA A 578 -0.06 15.94 44.50
C ALA A 578 -0.03 17.46 44.81
N SER A 579 0.97 17.93 45.54
CA SER A 579 1.20 19.37 45.81
C SER A 579 2.00 20.08 44.70
N ASN A 580 2.49 19.35 43.68
CA ASN A 580 3.19 19.95 42.55
C ASN A 580 2.21 20.79 41.69
N PRO A 581 2.72 21.80 40.97
CA PRO A 581 1.95 22.49 39.94
C PRO A 581 1.45 21.52 38.87
N GLU A 582 0.27 21.79 38.33
CA GLU A 582 -0.41 20.95 37.33
C GLU A 582 0.49 20.67 36.10
N GLU A 583 1.29 21.63 35.66
CA GLU A 583 2.23 21.46 34.54
C GLU A 583 3.25 20.35 34.78
N VAL A 584 3.76 20.21 36.01
CA VAL A 584 4.72 19.17 36.38
C VAL A 584 4.04 17.80 36.36
N LEU A 585 2.82 17.72 36.90
CA LEU A 585 2.02 16.49 36.91
C LEU A 585 1.65 16.05 35.49
N GLN A 586 1.26 16.99 34.63
CA GLN A 586 0.95 16.73 33.22
C GLN A 586 2.18 16.24 32.44
N LEU A 587 3.34 16.86 32.65
CA LEU A 587 4.58 16.43 32.01
C LEU A 587 5.01 15.03 32.49
N ALA A 588 4.89 14.76 33.79
CA ALA A 588 5.16 13.46 34.39
C ALA A 588 4.23 12.36 33.84
N ALA A 589 2.93 12.67 33.69
CA ALA A 589 1.95 11.78 33.07
C ALA A 589 2.22 11.57 31.58
N GLN A 590 2.52 12.62 30.82
CA GLN A 590 2.82 12.53 29.38
C GLN A 590 4.06 11.66 29.13
N ARG A 591 5.12 11.83 29.93
CA ARG A 591 6.33 11.01 29.86
C ARG A 591 6.01 9.53 30.09
N ARG A 592 5.23 9.20 31.13
CA ARG A 592 4.82 7.83 31.45
C ARG A 592 3.90 7.23 30.39
N LYS A 593 2.95 8.02 29.86
CA LYS A 593 2.10 7.63 28.72
C LYS A 593 2.94 7.24 27.51
N LYS A 594 3.90 8.08 27.13
CA LYS A 594 4.83 7.83 26.02
C LYS A 594 5.62 6.54 26.22
N THR A 595 6.29 6.39 27.36
CA THR A 595 7.14 5.22 27.61
C THR A 595 6.33 3.92 27.64
N PHE A 596 5.14 3.95 28.25
CA PHE A 596 4.23 2.82 28.29
C PHE A 596 3.76 2.39 26.89
N LEU A 597 3.26 3.34 26.08
CA LEU A 597 2.80 3.05 24.72
C LEU A 597 3.94 2.52 23.84
N GLN A 598 5.17 3.05 23.99
CA GLN A 598 6.34 2.53 23.29
C GLN A 598 6.73 1.12 23.76
N ALA A 599 6.60 0.81 25.04
CA ALA A 599 6.84 -0.53 25.57
C ALA A 599 5.81 -1.54 25.03
N MET A 600 4.52 -1.19 25.05
CA MET A 600 3.45 -2.00 24.47
C MET A 600 3.66 -2.21 22.96
N ALA A 601 4.05 -1.16 22.23
CA ALA A 601 4.30 -1.24 20.81
C ALA A 601 5.43 -2.23 20.48
N LYS A 602 6.52 -2.19 21.25
CA LYS A 602 7.64 -3.14 21.10
C LYS A 602 7.21 -4.58 21.42
N LEU A 603 6.42 -4.78 22.47
CA LEU A 603 5.92 -6.09 22.89
C LEU A 603 5.13 -6.79 21.77
N LEU A 604 4.30 -6.04 21.04
CA LEU A 604 3.40 -6.57 20.01
C LEU A 604 4.01 -6.57 18.60
N GLY A 605 5.32 -6.31 18.47
CA GLY A 605 6.03 -6.33 17.18
C GLY A 605 5.76 -5.12 16.27
N THR A 606 5.12 -4.06 16.79
CA THR A 606 5.04 -2.76 16.10
C THR A 606 6.36 -2.03 16.28
N SER A 607 7.34 -2.36 15.44
CA SER A 607 8.63 -1.66 15.43
C SER A 607 8.57 -0.45 14.50
N ALA A 608 9.33 0.60 14.81
CA ALA A 608 9.53 1.74 13.90
C ALA A 608 10.07 1.30 12.52
N THR A 609 10.82 0.20 12.49
CA THR A 609 11.28 -0.48 11.27
C THR A 609 10.15 -1.13 10.48
N THR A 610 9.11 -1.70 11.12
CA THR A 610 7.96 -2.26 10.41
C THR A 610 7.09 -1.16 9.79
N LEU A 611 7.04 0.03 10.41
CA LEU A 611 6.37 1.21 9.84
C LEU A 611 7.15 1.81 8.65
N ASN A 612 8.49 1.82 8.71
CA ASN A 612 9.34 2.30 7.61
C ASN A 612 9.50 1.28 6.47
N SER A 613 9.42 -0.04 6.74
CA SER A 613 9.55 -1.07 5.70
C SER A 613 8.29 -1.25 4.88
N ILE A 614 7.11 -0.85 5.37
CA ILE A 614 5.87 -0.87 4.57
C ILE A 614 5.80 0.34 3.62
N GLY A 615 6.53 1.43 3.91
CA GLY A 615 6.69 2.57 2.98
C GLY A 615 7.68 2.33 1.84
N ASN A 616 8.47 1.25 1.87
CA ASN A 616 9.53 0.96 0.90
C ASN A 616 9.29 -0.29 0.04
N ILE A 617 8.06 -0.81 0.02
CA ILE A 617 7.63 -1.82 -0.98
C ILE A 617 6.60 -1.14 -1.88
N GLY A 618 7.10 -0.25 -2.74
CA GLY A 618 6.43 0.21 -3.95
C GLY A 618 6.78 -0.69 -5.12
#